data_AF-A0AAE0BX08-F1
#
_entry.id   AF-A0AAE0BX08-F1
#
_cell.length_a   1.000
_cell.length_b   1.000
_cell.length_c   1.000
_cell.angle_alpha   90.00
_cell.angle_beta   90.00
_cell.angle_gamma   90.00
#
_symmetry.space_group_name_H-M   'P 1'
#
loop_
_entity.id
_entity.type
_entity.pdbx_description
1 polymer ?
#
loop_
_entity_poly.entity_id
_entity_poly.type
_entity_poly.pdbx_seq_one_letter_code
_entity_poly.pdbx_strand_id
1 'polypeptide(L)'
;MSLQEHRYDVDIRLAAAVNTADEMLQWLSQAAVKTDPSSESPPPPPPIIPGEVVRSAEMRYTFVVGEGETSVPPQSESRRQLLAKKSAGQADEYVRTTYMDYTKHDEWALGPVTRGDPAARMPSESQARLVGLKRNRLVGGLLLHTRREVEAESSVCTARFQQLARSCFRGQMVDSFGIDTVFNPGSALFRPDLQDEVGWYYNTTPGSAMLNEHTLSPKPFALRPLLDRAPGVPLVIDTGLGARRAQELYTFIQDGAYIGEYTTHIEATMATWNAQRQTMGFLQLDWTRLRKGIWQVQYEVAALPVTYWGVSSLRSALWLLLHVLWIAVSIMVFAKEMARLTPRALEATHKQDAYLLNLMSHFSGYGNILAVCGACMQLTVLGLFFTYHYSMLHVVELSLRYHVYDDLHADANFFLSAREAEPSSFKGPDAAGLVEASAPAWTRPEDNSGLEEYAAKLQMVQQLGFLYQLFFMLQAGRSLIMMLRILNATTGQKRLAVVSKTLVTSFFEVIQCVPFFVSLACFAVMFNIEMGHRLAFFSTLSETFRVLGFFAFLGDYKSVKDEAWEDSAFQRFKETTYITLFVAMYMFFLGNFVLAIVCDSMCGTPKPNPDVGSVC
;
A
#
# COMPACT_ATOMS: atom_id res chain seq x y z
N MET A 1 -5.72 29.26 10.03
CA MET A 1 -5.69 29.21 8.55
C MET A 1 -5.03 27.93 8.00
N SER A 2 -4.16 27.22 8.75
CA SER A 2 -3.45 26.00 8.27
C SER A 2 -4.17 24.65 8.46
N LEU A 3 -5.33 24.60 9.12
CA LEU A 3 -6.09 23.35 9.33
C LEU A 3 -7.13 23.07 8.22
N GLN A 4 -7.54 24.09 7.45
CA GLN A 4 -8.42 23.90 6.29
C GLN A 4 -7.64 23.41 5.06
N GLU A 5 -6.43 23.92 4.82
CA GLU A 5 -5.62 23.48 3.66
C GLU A 5 -5.16 22.02 3.77
N HIS A 6 -4.91 21.49 4.98
CA HIS A 6 -4.60 20.07 5.17
C HIS A 6 -5.81 19.14 5.01
N ARG A 7 -7.03 19.62 5.34
CA ARG A 7 -8.26 18.87 5.06
C ARG A 7 -8.52 18.79 3.56
N TYR A 8 -8.36 19.91 2.85
CA TYR A 8 -8.50 19.95 1.40
C TYR A 8 -7.45 19.07 0.67
N ASP A 9 -6.20 19.00 1.12
CA ASP A 9 -5.16 18.19 0.44
C ASP A 9 -5.31 16.68 0.70
N VAL A 10 -5.86 16.26 1.84
CA VAL A 10 -6.20 14.85 2.11
C VAL A 10 -7.46 14.44 1.35
N ASP A 11 -8.49 15.29 1.34
CA ASP A 11 -9.73 15.02 0.61
C ASP A 11 -9.51 14.98 -0.92
N ILE A 12 -8.59 15.80 -1.46
CA ILE A 12 -8.21 15.77 -2.88
C ILE A 12 -7.40 14.51 -3.23
N ARG A 13 -6.51 14.05 -2.34
CA ARG A 13 -5.73 12.81 -2.55
C ARG A 13 -6.58 11.56 -2.47
N LEU A 14 -7.56 11.54 -1.56
CA LEU A 14 -8.50 10.44 -1.40
C LEU A 14 -9.55 10.43 -2.54
N ALA A 15 -10.08 11.59 -2.93
CA ALA A 15 -10.98 11.71 -4.08
C ALA A 15 -10.28 11.36 -5.40
N ALA A 16 -9.00 11.68 -5.56
CA ALA A 16 -8.23 11.26 -6.74
C ALA A 16 -7.99 9.75 -6.76
N ALA A 17 -7.69 9.11 -5.63
CA ALA A 17 -7.52 7.65 -5.55
C ALA A 17 -8.84 6.90 -5.75
N VAL A 18 -9.94 7.39 -5.16
CA VAL A 18 -11.29 6.82 -5.34
C VAL A 18 -11.80 7.04 -6.77
N ASN A 19 -11.63 8.22 -7.35
CA ASN A 19 -11.98 8.45 -8.76
C ASN A 19 -11.11 7.60 -9.70
N THR A 20 -9.83 7.34 -9.38
CA THR A 20 -8.99 6.44 -10.20
C THR A 20 -9.46 4.99 -10.08
N ALA A 21 -9.91 4.55 -8.90
CA ALA A 21 -10.48 3.22 -8.69
C ALA A 21 -11.87 3.06 -9.35
N ASP A 22 -12.73 4.07 -9.24
CA ASP A 22 -14.05 4.11 -9.89
C ASP A 22 -13.93 4.25 -11.41
N GLU A 23 -12.96 5.00 -11.93
CA GLU A 23 -12.66 5.07 -13.37
C GLU A 23 -12.04 3.75 -13.88
N MET A 24 -11.25 3.05 -13.07
CA MET A 24 -10.77 1.70 -13.40
C MET A 24 -11.91 0.67 -13.38
N LEU A 25 -12.85 0.76 -12.44
CA LEU A 25 -14.06 -0.09 -12.39
C LEU A 25 -15.07 0.27 -13.51
N GLN A 26 -15.20 1.55 -13.87
CA GLN A 26 -15.97 1.98 -15.04
C GLN A 26 -15.31 1.54 -16.35
N TRP A 27 -13.98 1.54 -16.43
CA TRP A 27 -13.26 0.99 -17.58
C TRP A 27 -13.46 -0.52 -17.70
N LEU A 28 -13.44 -1.25 -16.58
CA LEU A 28 -13.73 -2.70 -16.53
C LEU A 28 -15.19 -3.03 -16.87
N SER A 29 -16.16 -2.20 -16.47
CA SER A 29 -17.58 -2.42 -16.77
C SER A 29 -18.00 -1.98 -18.18
N GLN A 30 -17.38 -0.93 -18.75
CA GLN A 30 -17.61 -0.51 -20.13
C GLN A 30 -16.98 -1.47 -21.15
N ALA A 31 -15.98 -2.26 -20.75
CA ALA A 31 -15.45 -3.36 -21.55
C ALA A 31 -16.42 -4.57 -21.66
N ALA A 32 -17.48 -4.63 -20.85
CA ALA A 32 -18.37 -5.78 -20.75
C ALA A 32 -19.72 -5.65 -21.48
N VAL A 33 -20.03 -4.52 -22.14
CA VAL A 33 -21.33 -4.35 -22.82
C VAL A 33 -21.15 -3.91 -24.27
N LYS A 34 -21.02 -4.90 -25.16
CA LYS A 34 -21.41 -4.77 -26.57
C LYS A 34 -21.63 -6.13 -27.25
N THR A 35 -22.81 -6.71 -27.06
CA THR A 35 -23.41 -7.67 -28.01
C THR A 35 -24.95 -7.53 -28.03
N ASP A 36 -25.41 -6.90 -29.11
CA ASP A 36 -26.67 -6.94 -29.87
C ASP A 36 -28.11 -7.05 -29.27
N PRO A 37 -29.13 -6.56 -30.03
CA PRO A 37 -30.45 -6.19 -29.53
C PRO A 37 -31.55 -7.20 -29.92
N SER A 38 -32.30 -7.71 -28.97
CA SER A 38 -33.71 -8.12 -29.18
C SER A 38 -34.34 -8.63 -27.88
N SER A 39 -35.28 -7.87 -27.31
CA SER A 39 -36.56 -8.38 -26.78
C SER A 39 -37.35 -7.24 -26.13
N GLU A 40 -38.67 -7.32 -26.32
CA GLU A 40 -39.68 -6.31 -26.03
C GLU A 40 -39.90 -6.07 -24.52
N SER A 41 -40.09 -4.81 -24.14
CA SER A 41 -40.42 -4.36 -22.78
C SER A 41 -41.94 -4.19 -22.57
N PRO A 42 -42.52 -4.56 -21.41
CA PRO A 42 -43.87 -4.14 -21.01
C PRO A 42 -43.86 -2.81 -20.22
N PRO A 43 -45.03 -2.13 -20.04
CA PRO A 43 -45.09 -0.70 -19.73
C PRO A 43 -44.91 -0.37 -18.23
N PRO A 44 -44.51 0.88 -17.88
CA PRO A 44 -44.22 1.28 -16.51
C PRO A 44 -45.45 1.76 -15.71
N PRO A 45 -45.45 1.61 -14.36
CA PRO A 45 -46.44 2.20 -13.45
C PRO A 45 -46.13 3.67 -13.08
N PRO A 46 -47.10 4.42 -12.49
CA PRO A 46 -47.09 5.90 -12.42
C PRO A 46 -46.21 6.50 -11.29
N PRO A 47 -45.89 7.81 -11.34
CA PRO A 47 -44.83 8.42 -10.54
C PRO A 47 -45.26 8.85 -9.12
N ILE A 48 -44.34 8.73 -8.16
CA ILE A 48 -44.45 9.27 -6.79
C ILE A 48 -43.49 10.47 -6.64
N ILE A 49 -43.98 11.53 -5.98
CA ILE A 49 -43.39 12.87 -5.80
C ILE A 49 -42.22 12.84 -4.78
N PRO A 50 -41.14 13.65 -4.96
CA PRO A 50 -39.96 13.60 -4.09
C PRO A 50 -40.13 14.35 -2.77
N GLY A 51 -39.75 13.69 -1.67
CA GLY A 51 -39.49 14.29 -0.35
C GLY A 51 -38.00 14.56 -0.14
N GLU A 52 -37.75 15.69 0.50
CA GLU A 52 -36.50 16.41 0.76
C GLU A 52 -35.42 15.59 1.52
N VAL A 53 -34.16 15.59 1.04
CA VAL A 53 -33.00 14.95 1.72
C VAL A 53 -31.98 16.01 2.14
N VAL A 54 -31.84 16.15 3.46
CA VAL A 54 -30.82 16.95 4.17
C VAL A 54 -29.45 16.30 3.98
N ARG A 55 -28.44 17.11 3.61
CA ARG A 55 -27.05 16.69 3.38
C ARG A 55 -26.28 16.55 4.70
N SER A 56 -25.82 15.33 4.99
CA SER A 56 -24.55 15.08 5.70
C SER A 56 -24.17 13.59 5.55
N ALA A 57 -23.00 13.25 5.00
CA ALA A 57 -22.36 11.96 5.29
C ALA A 57 -20.91 11.89 4.77
N GLU A 58 -20.01 11.53 5.69
CA GLU A 58 -18.78 10.78 5.46
C GLU A 58 -19.05 9.51 4.62
N MET A 59 -18.11 9.15 3.73
CA MET A 59 -18.16 7.87 3.02
C MET A 59 -17.12 6.89 3.59
N ARG A 60 -17.63 5.81 4.20
CA ARG A 60 -16.93 4.53 4.39
C ARG A 60 -17.37 3.61 3.26
N TYR A 61 -16.43 2.91 2.63
CA TYR A 61 -16.73 1.87 1.66
C TYR A 61 -16.38 0.50 2.24
N THR A 62 -17.39 -0.34 2.42
CA THR A 62 -17.30 -1.78 2.63
C THR A 62 -17.83 -2.43 1.36
N PHE A 63 -16.97 -3.11 0.59
CA PHE A 63 -17.43 -3.86 -0.58
C PHE A 63 -17.85 -5.26 -0.12
N VAL A 64 -19.17 -5.49 -0.05
CA VAL A 64 -19.77 -6.83 -0.01
C VAL A 64 -20.31 -7.09 -1.42
N VAL A 65 -19.70 -8.00 -2.15
CA VAL A 65 -20.23 -8.45 -3.45
C VAL A 65 -21.36 -9.43 -3.17
N GLY A 66 -22.59 -8.92 -3.23
CA GLY A 66 -23.83 -9.69 -3.27
C GLY A 66 -24.66 -9.26 -4.48
N GLU A 67 -25.26 -10.23 -5.17
CA GLU A 67 -26.12 -10.00 -6.34
C GLU A 67 -27.31 -9.11 -5.97
N GLY A 68 -27.47 -7.96 -6.64
CA GLY A 68 -28.58 -7.05 -6.43
C GLY A 68 -28.62 -5.94 -7.50
N GLU A 69 -29.76 -5.84 -8.17
CA GLU A 69 -30.06 -4.98 -9.32
C GLU A 69 -29.73 -3.48 -9.10
N THR A 70 -29.07 -2.86 -10.08
CA THR A 70 -28.73 -1.43 -10.07
C THR A 70 -29.74 -0.63 -10.88
N SER A 71 -30.35 0.38 -10.25
CA SER A 71 -31.15 1.41 -10.92
C SER A 71 -30.27 2.64 -11.21
N VAL A 72 -30.33 3.13 -12.45
CA VAL A 72 -29.53 4.24 -12.99
C VAL A 72 -30.36 5.53 -13.03
N PRO A 73 -29.86 6.69 -12.53
CA PRO A 73 -30.47 7.99 -12.81
C PRO A 73 -29.84 8.66 -14.08
N PRO A 74 -30.61 9.44 -14.86
CA PRO A 74 -30.19 9.86 -16.20
C PRO A 74 -29.31 11.12 -16.24
N GLN A 75 -28.11 10.99 -16.84
CA GLN A 75 -27.29 12.10 -17.32
C GLN A 75 -27.85 12.63 -18.65
N SER A 76 -28.56 13.76 -18.68
CA SER A 76 -28.97 14.37 -19.97
C SER A 76 -28.91 15.90 -20.08
N GLU A 77 -28.61 16.66 -19.02
CA GLU A 77 -28.56 18.14 -19.12
C GLU A 77 -27.17 18.71 -19.44
N SER A 78 -26.09 18.04 -19.04
CA SER A 78 -24.71 18.55 -19.17
C SER A 78 -24.19 18.55 -20.62
N ARG A 79 -24.74 17.68 -21.47
CA ARG A 79 -24.30 17.53 -22.88
C ARG A 79 -24.94 18.58 -23.81
N ARG A 80 -26.12 19.11 -23.46
CA ARG A 80 -26.78 20.18 -24.24
C ARG A 80 -26.14 21.55 -24.03
N GLN A 81 -25.57 21.82 -22.85
CA GLN A 81 -24.94 23.11 -22.55
C GLN A 81 -23.56 23.27 -23.21
N LEU A 82 -22.84 22.16 -23.48
CA LEU A 82 -21.54 22.20 -24.16
C LEU A 82 -21.65 22.35 -25.68
N LEU A 83 -22.76 21.93 -26.28
CA LEU A 83 -23.01 22.11 -27.72
C LEU A 83 -23.56 23.50 -28.05
N ALA A 84 -24.25 24.16 -27.11
CA ALA A 84 -24.75 25.53 -27.27
C ALA A 84 -23.64 26.61 -27.21
N LYS A 85 -22.48 26.30 -26.60
CA LYS A 85 -21.33 27.23 -26.54
C LYS A 85 -20.42 27.19 -27.78
N LYS A 86 -20.63 26.25 -28.71
CA LYS A 86 -19.82 26.12 -29.94
C LYS A 86 -20.40 26.89 -31.14
N SER A 87 -21.62 27.44 -31.02
CA SER A 87 -22.32 28.16 -32.11
C SER A 87 -22.37 29.67 -31.94
N ALA A 88 -21.81 30.24 -30.87
CA ALA A 88 -21.68 31.69 -30.72
C ALA A 88 -20.27 32.11 -31.18
N GLY A 89 -20.14 32.41 -32.47
CA GLY A 89 -18.94 32.99 -33.03
C GLY A 89 -18.68 34.39 -32.46
N GLN A 90 -17.52 34.57 -31.82
CA GLN A 90 -16.95 35.88 -31.58
C GLN A 90 -15.43 35.77 -31.63
N ALA A 91 -14.86 36.54 -32.57
CA ALA A 91 -13.44 36.66 -32.84
C ALA A 91 -12.72 37.48 -31.77
N ASP A 92 -11.40 37.41 -31.82
CA ASP A 92 -10.37 38.18 -31.12
C ASP A 92 -10.07 37.78 -29.66
N GLU A 93 -8.92 37.12 -29.46
CA GLU A 93 -7.71 37.78 -28.96
C GLU A 93 -6.57 36.74 -28.94
N TYR A 94 -5.48 37.05 -29.63
CA TYR A 94 -4.33 36.19 -29.85
C TYR A 94 -3.53 36.04 -28.55
N VAL A 95 -4.02 35.22 -27.60
CA VAL A 95 -3.22 34.80 -26.45
C VAL A 95 -2.18 33.83 -26.97
N ARG A 96 -0.97 34.35 -27.24
CA ARG A 96 0.24 33.57 -27.46
C ARG A 96 0.62 32.89 -26.14
N THR A 97 -0.12 31.85 -25.73
CA THR A 97 0.37 30.87 -24.76
C THR A 97 1.51 30.15 -25.46
N THR A 98 2.73 30.49 -25.05
CA THR A 98 3.94 29.72 -25.31
C THR A 98 3.66 28.29 -24.84
N TYR A 99 3.28 27.42 -25.76
CA TYR A 99 3.39 25.98 -25.57
C TYR A 99 4.88 25.72 -25.41
N MET A 100 5.33 25.63 -24.15
CA MET A 100 6.63 25.06 -23.84
C MET A 100 6.61 23.65 -24.43
N ASP A 101 7.46 23.47 -25.43
CA ASP A 101 7.73 22.20 -26.09
C ASP A 101 8.23 21.21 -25.01
N TYR A 102 7.34 20.31 -24.57
CA TYR A 102 7.58 19.37 -23.48
C TYR A 102 8.61 18.28 -23.84
N THR A 103 9.10 18.26 -25.08
CA THR A 103 10.05 17.25 -25.57
C THR A 103 11.46 17.38 -24.99
N LYS A 104 11.82 18.52 -24.38
CA LYS A 104 13.19 18.75 -23.85
C LYS A 104 13.42 18.41 -22.38
N HIS A 105 12.38 18.04 -21.63
CA HIS A 105 12.53 17.56 -20.24
C HIS A 105 12.34 16.04 -20.08
N ASP A 106 12.18 15.33 -21.19
CA ASP A 106 11.96 13.88 -21.25
C ASP A 106 13.25 13.05 -21.43
N GLU A 107 14.44 13.68 -21.43
CA GLU A 107 15.75 13.01 -21.62
C GLU A 107 16.25 12.17 -20.43
N TRP A 108 15.41 11.87 -19.44
CA TRP A 108 15.80 11.02 -18.32
C TRP A 108 15.30 9.59 -18.51
N ALA A 109 16.03 8.86 -19.34
CA ALA A 109 16.27 7.46 -19.06
C ALA A 109 16.92 7.39 -17.66
N LEU A 110 16.30 6.63 -16.76
CA LEU A 110 16.78 6.40 -15.40
C LEU A 110 18.09 5.58 -15.45
N GLY A 111 19.21 6.28 -15.62
CA GLY A 111 20.58 5.76 -15.61
C GLY A 111 21.55 6.69 -16.35
N PRO A 112 22.81 6.86 -15.91
CA PRO A 112 23.81 7.56 -16.70
C PRO A 112 24.08 6.75 -17.97
N VAL A 113 23.74 7.31 -19.14
CA VAL A 113 24.17 6.77 -20.43
C VAL A 113 25.69 6.86 -20.47
N THR A 114 26.37 5.74 -20.19
CA THR A 114 27.80 5.60 -20.46
C THR A 114 27.98 5.70 -21.97
N ARG A 115 28.67 6.77 -22.38
CA ARG A 115 29.02 7.08 -23.76
C ARG A 115 30.02 6.03 -24.24
N GLY A 116 29.56 4.88 -24.75
CA GLY A 116 30.44 3.76 -25.06
C GLY A 116 29.96 2.66 -25.99
N ASP A 117 28.65 2.40 -26.16
CA ASP A 117 28.19 1.28 -27.00
C ASP A 117 27.45 1.73 -28.28
N PRO A 118 28.06 1.59 -29.47
CA PRO A 118 27.42 1.95 -30.74
C PRO A 118 26.46 0.86 -31.29
N ALA A 119 25.81 0.06 -30.42
CA ALA A 119 24.88 -1.00 -30.85
C ALA A 119 23.58 -1.15 -30.03
N ALA A 120 23.35 -0.33 -29.01
CA ALA A 120 22.04 -0.30 -28.34
C ALA A 120 21.07 0.60 -29.13
N ARG A 121 20.51 0.09 -30.22
CA ARG A 121 19.27 0.66 -30.77
C ARG A 121 18.22 0.60 -29.67
N MET A 122 17.93 1.72 -29.01
CA MET A 122 16.68 1.86 -28.27
C MET A 122 15.55 1.48 -29.23
N PRO A 123 14.72 0.46 -28.95
CA PRO A 123 13.55 0.24 -29.77
C PRO A 123 12.67 1.48 -29.64
N SER A 124 12.29 2.05 -30.77
CA SER A 124 11.44 3.24 -30.93
C SER A 124 9.99 3.04 -30.43
N GLU A 125 9.75 2.07 -29.55
CA GLU A 125 8.41 1.58 -29.17
C GLU A 125 8.16 1.47 -27.66
N SER A 126 9.01 2.03 -26.79
CA SER A 126 8.63 2.20 -25.38
C SER A 126 7.67 3.39 -25.22
N GLN A 127 6.42 3.24 -25.70
CA GLN A 127 5.37 4.22 -25.47
C GLN A 127 5.22 4.42 -23.95
N ALA A 128 5.48 5.64 -23.47
CA ALA A 128 5.32 5.96 -22.07
C ALA A 128 3.85 5.73 -21.65
N ARG A 129 3.63 4.72 -20.79
CA ARG A 129 2.32 4.46 -20.20
C ARG A 129 2.10 5.43 -19.05
N LEU A 130 1.03 6.21 -19.13
CA LEU A 130 0.70 7.21 -18.12
C LEU A 130 -0.53 6.77 -17.33
N VAL A 131 -0.47 6.92 -16.01
CA VAL A 131 -1.53 6.57 -15.06
C VAL A 131 -2.11 7.84 -14.42
N GLY A 132 -3.44 7.89 -14.26
CA GLY A 132 -4.17 9.04 -13.72
C GLY A 132 -4.23 10.23 -14.69
N LEU A 133 -4.10 11.46 -14.17
CA LEU A 133 -4.15 12.72 -14.93
C LEU A 133 -2.96 12.96 -15.90
N LYS A 134 -2.44 11.90 -16.52
CA LYS A 134 -1.33 11.90 -17.50
C LYS A 134 0.01 12.39 -16.98
N ARG A 135 0.28 12.30 -15.68
CA ARG A 135 1.53 12.81 -15.05
C ARG A 135 2.39 11.75 -14.38
N ASN A 136 1.83 10.57 -14.11
CA ASN A 136 2.56 9.47 -13.51
C ASN A 136 2.89 8.47 -14.61
N ARG A 137 4.17 8.18 -14.82
CA ARG A 137 4.63 7.17 -15.78
C ARG A 137 4.73 5.82 -15.10
N LEU A 138 4.17 4.77 -15.69
CA LEU A 138 4.34 3.39 -15.20
C LEU A 138 5.77 2.94 -15.48
N VAL A 139 6.39 2.24 -14.51
CA VAL A 139 7.77 1.78 -14.58
C VAL A 139 7.78 0.26 -14.54
N GLY A 140 8.38 -0.38 -15.55
CA GLY A 140 8.50 -1.84 -15.67
C GLY A 140 7.21 -2.55 -16.09
N GLY A 141 6.07 -2.26 -15.45
CA GLY A 141 4.78 -2.85 -15.77
C GLY A 141 3.92 -3.13 -14.53
N LEU A 142 2.96 -4.06 -14.64
CA LEU A 142 2.24 -4.62 -13.49
C LEU A 142 2.75 -6.04 -13.23
N LEU A 143 3.32 -6.30 -12.05
CA LEU A 143 3.68 -7.65 -11.63
C LEU A 143 2.52 -8.27 -10.86
N LEU A 144 1.88 -9.28 -11.44
CA LEU A 144 0.94 -10.17 -10.80
C LEU A 144 1.69 -11.39 -10.27
N HIS A 145 1.37 -11.85 -9.08
CA HIS A 145 1.98 -13.02 -8.47
C HIS A 145 0.92 -13.83 -7.72
N THR A 146 0.71 -15.06 -8.14
CA THR A 146 -0.29 -15.95 -7.55
C THR A 146 0.34 -17.12 -6.81
N ARG A 147 -0.26 -17.48 -5.68
CA ARG A 147 0.06 -18.72 -4.96
C ARG A 147 -1.16 -19.64 -4.97
N ARG A 148 -0.89 -20.93 -5.18
CA ARG A 148 -1.90 -21.98 -5.27
C ARG A 148 -1.54 -23.13 -4.34
N GLU A 149 -2.57 -23.75 -3.79
CA GLU A 149 -2.43 -24.94 -2.97
C GLU A 149 -2.78 -26.20 -3.75
N VAL A 150 -2.13 -27.31 -3.41
CA VAL A 150 -2.47 -28.63 -3.95
C VAL A 150 -3.64 -29.20 -3.18
N GLU A 151 -4.46 -30.00 -3.85
CA GLU A 151 -5.45 -30.83 -3.18
C GLU A 151 -4.76 -31.82 -2.24
N ALA A 152 -5.08 -31.73 -0.96
CA ALA A 152 -4.61 -32.63 0.07
C ALA A 152 -5.22 -34.01 -0.12
N GLU A 153 -4.42 -35.05 0.09
CA GLU A 153 -4.95 -36.41 0.21
C GLU A 153 -6.03 -36.48 1.30
N SER A 154 -7.09 -37.24 1.03
CA SER A 154 -8.28 -37.39 1.89
C SER A 154 -7.96 -37.86 3.31
N SER A 155 -6.79 -38.48 3.52
CA SER A 155 -6.28 -38.93 4.83
C SER A 155 -5.93 -37.79 5.78
N VAL A 156 -5.57 -36.60 5.24
CA VAL A 156 -5.10 -35.45 6.02
C VAL A 156 -6.26 -34.57 6.49
N CYS A 157 -7.38 -34.61 5.78
CA CYS A 157 -8.58 -33.82 6.10
C CYS A 157 -9.71 -34.74 6.57
N THR A 158 -9.70 -35.02 7.86
CA THR A 158 -10.71 -35.86 8.53
C THR A 158 -12.04 -35.11 8.63
N ALA A 159 -12.86 -35.19 7.58
CA ALA A 159 -14.25 -34.75 7.65
C ALA A 159 -15.16 -35.90 8.08
N ARG A 160 -16.08 -35.65 9.03
CA ARG A 160 -17.18 -36.57 9.36
C ARG A 160 -18.08 -36.88 8.14
N PHE A 161 -18.04 -36.01 7.12
CA PHE A 161 -18.83 -36.12 5.90
C PHE A 161 -17.92 -36.09 4.65
N GLN A 162 -17.07 -37.11 4.47
CA GLN A 162 -16.18 -37.20 3.30
C GLN A 162 -16.92 -37.18 1.95
N GLN A 163 -18.19 -37.59 1.91
CA GLN A 163 -19.03 -37.56 0.71
C GLN A 163 -19.57 -36.15 0.37
N LEU A 164 -19.55 -35.21 1.33
CA LEU A 164 -20.01 -33.83 1.15
C LEU A 164 -18.85 -32.83 1.17
N ALA A 165 -17.73 -33.19 1.79
CA ALA A 165 -16.53 -32.38 1.80
C ALA A 165 -15.86 -32.45 0.43
N ARG A 166 -15.93 -31.36 -0.33
CA ARG A 166 -15.00 -31.14 -1.44
C ARG A 166 -13.57 -31.19 -0.91
N SER A 167 -12.69 -31.72 -1.76
CA SER A 167 -11.26 -31.45 -1.86
C SER A 167 -10.73 -30.50 -0.80
N CYS A 168 -9.97 -31.03 0.14
CA CYS A 168 -9.25 -30.22 1.10
C CYS A 168 -7.95 -29.73 0.47
N PHE A 169 -7.45 -28.56 0.82
CA PHE A 169 -6.23 -28.02 0.24
C PHE A 169 -5.10 -27.98 1.28
N ARG A 170 -3.93 -28.48 0.89
CA ARG A 170 -2.73 -28.45 1.71
C ARG A 170 -1.48 -28.63 0.86
N GLY A 171 -0.46 -27.83 1.14
CA GLY A 171 0.79 -27.85 0.40
C GLY A 171 0.76 -26.89 -0.78
N GLN A 172 1.94 -26.64 -1.35
CA GLN A 172 2.14 -25.63 -2.38
C GLN A 172 2.21 -26.27 -3.76
N MET A 173 1.50 -25.70 -4.74
CA MET A 173 1.52 -26.21 -6.11
C MET A 173 2.86 -25.87 -6.77
N VAL A 174 3.53 -26.88 -7.34
CA VAL A 174 4.84 -26.74 -7.99
C VAL A 174 4.73 -26.89 -9.52
N ASP A 175 3.67 -27.53 -10.01
CA ASP A 175 3.48 -27.81 -11.43
C ASP A 175 2.87 -26.65 -12.21
N SER A 176 3.08 -26.67 -13.53
CA SER A 176 2.39 -25.75 -14.44
C SER A 176 0.88 -26.00 -14.44
N PHE A 177 0.07 -24.98 -14.70
CA PHE A 177 -1.38 -25.09 -14.71
C PHE A 177 -2.06 -24.20 -15.75
N GLY A 178 -3.39 -24.29 -15.77
CA GLY A 178 -4.26 -23.53 -16.67
C GLY A 178 -4.36 -24.16 -18.05
N ILE A 179 -4.92 -23.41 -18.97
CA ILE A 179 -5.09 -23.81 -20.37
C ILE A 179 -4.64 -22.63 -21.23
N ASP A 180 -3.78 -22.87 -22.21
CA ASP A 180 -3.46 -21.85 -23.20
C ASP A 180 -4.70 -21.62 -24.08
N THR A 181 -5.23 -20.41 -23.96
CA THR A 181 -6.48 -19.96 -24.57
C THR A 181 -6.44 -19.99 -26.10
N VAL A 182 -5.26 -19.91 -26.70
CA VAL A 182 -5.08 -19.99 -28.15
C VAL A 182 -5.44 -21.38 -28.68
N PHE A 183 -5.28 -22.42 -27.85
CA PHE A 183 -5.62 -23.80 -28.18
C PHE A 183 -6.97 -24.24 -27.59
N ASN A 184 -7.67 -23.37 -26.86
CA ASN A 184 -8.96 -23.67 -26.25
C ASN A 184 -10.11 -23.24 -27.17
N PRO A 185 -10.90 -24.17 -27.76
CA PRO A 185 -12.02 -23.83 -28.64
C PRO A 185 -13.10 -22.94 -28.00
N GLY A 186 -13.15 -22.89 -26.67
CA GLY A 186 -14.09 -22.04 -25.92
C GLY A 186 -13.65 -20.59 -25.73
N SER A 187 -12.41 -20.23 -26.07
CA SER A 187 -11.90 -18.86 -25.90
C SER A 187 -12.08 -18.02 -27.17
N ALA A 188 -12.26 -16.71 -27.00
CA ALA A 188 -12.23 -15.75 -28.11
C ALA A 188 -10.85 -15.64 -28.79
N LEU A 189 -9.79 -16.13 -28.14
CA LEU A 189 -8.42 -16.16 -28.67
C LEU A 189 -8.09 -17.45 -29.42
N PHE A 190 -9.06 -18.36 -29.56
CA PHE A 190 -8.83 -19.64 -30.21
C PHE A 190 -8.35 -19.48 -31.65
N ARG A 191 -7.24 -20.14 -31.99
CA ARG A 191 -6.63 -20.14 -33.32
C ARG A 191 -6.55 -21.57 -33.85
N PRO A 192 -7.49 -21.99 -34.72
CA PRO A 192 -7.48 -23.35 -35.26
C PRO A 192 -6.26 -23.62 -36.15
N ASP A 193 -5.69 -22.57 -36.74
CA ASP A 193 -4.46 -22.60 -37.55
C ASP A 193 -3.24 -23.11 -36.77
N LEU A 194 -3.21 -22.91 -35.45
CA LEU A 194 -2.05 -23.27 -34.62
C LEU A 194 -2.18 -24.66 -33.96
N GLN A 195 -3.32 -25.35 -34.07
CA GLN A 195 -3.54 -26.62 -33.35
C GLN A 195 -2.54 -27.72 -33.70
N ASP A 196 -2.09 -27.78 -34.95
CA ASP A 196 -1.07 -28.76 -35.39
C ASP A 196 0.36 -28.31 -35.02
N GLU A 197 0.50 -27.07 -34.55
CA GLU A 197 1.77 -26.40 -34.26
C GLU A 197 2.07 -26.27 -32.76
N VAL A 198 1.34 -26.96 -31.89
CA VAL A 198 1.55 -26.90 -30.41
C VAL A 198 3.01 -27.18 -30.03
N GLY A 199 3.67 -28.10 -30.75
CA GLY A 199 5.08 -28.45 -30.54
C GLY A 199 6.08 -27.30 -30.77
N TRP A 200 5.67 -26.23 -31.47
CA TRP A 200 6.49 -25.02 -31.63
C TRP A 200 6.48 -24.12 -30.40
N TYR A 201 5.48 -24.24 -29.54
CA TYR A 201 5.27 -23.37 -28.38
C TYR A 201 5.44 -24.09 -27.04
N TYR A 202 5.27 -25.41 -27.02
CA TYR A 202 5.31 -26.24 -25.82
C TYR A 202 6.01 -27.57 -26.05
N ASN A 203 6.55 -28.13 -24.96
CA ASN A 203 7.05 -29.49 -24.96
C ASN A 203 5.89 -30.50 -25.03
N THR A 204 5.73 -31.14 -26.20
CA THR A 204 4.68 -32.13 -26.46
C THR A 204 5.09 -33.58 -26.19
N THR A 205 6.25 -33.82 -25.59
CA THR A 205 6.65 -35.19 -25.23
C THR A 205 5.67 -35.81 -24.22
N PRO A 206 5.32 -37.10 -24.35
CA PRO A 206 4.44 -37.79 -23.40
C PRO A 206 4.95 -37.65 -21.96
N GLY A 207 4.08 -37.27 -21.03
CA GLY A 207 4.44 -37.03 -19.62
C GLY A 207 5.05 -35.66 -19.32
N SER A 208 5.07 -34.74 -20.29
CA SER A 208 5.46 -33.34 -20.07
C SER A 208 4.53 -32.65 -19.07
N ALA A 209 5.10 -32.02 -18.04
CA ALA A 209 4.36 -31.23 -17.05
C ALA A 209 3.65 -30.00 -17.65
N MET A 210 4.03 -29.61 -18.88
CA MET A 210 3.43 -28.49 -19.63
C MET A 210 2.15 -28.86 -20.37
N LEU A 211 1.77 -30.15 -20.41
CA LEU A 211 0.51 -30.60 -21.00
C LEU A 211 -0.43 -31.13 -19.91
N ASN A 212 -1.72 -31.05 -20.19
CA ASN A 212 -2.73 -31.77 -19.43
C ASN A 212 -2.73 -33.24 -19.83
N GLU A 213 -2.66 -34.15 -18.86
CA GLU A 213 -2.61 -35.60 -19.10
C GLU A 213 -3.83 -36.14 -19.85
N HIS A 214 -5.01 -35.53 -19.64
CA HIS A 214 -6.27 -36.02 -20.20
C HIS A 214 -6.65 -35.31 -21.49
N THR A 215 -6.48 -33.99 -21.54
CA THR A 215 -6.94 -33.16 -22.68
C THR A 215 -5.82 -32.82 -23.66
N LEU A 216 -4.56 -33.14 -23.33
CA LEU A 216 -3.37 -32.74 -24.09
C LEU A 216 -3.29 -31.23 -24.36
N SER A 217 -4.03 -30.42 -23.60
CA SER A 217 -4.01 -28.97 -23.71
C SER A 217 -2.76 -28.39 -23.02
N PRO A 218 -2.11 -27.37 -23.61
CA PRO A 218 -0.96 -26.71 -23.00
C PRO A 218 -1.29 -25.91 -21.76
N LYS A 219 -0.37 -25.92 -20.80
CA LYS A 219 -0.44 -25.20 -19.53
C LYS A 219 0.54 -24.01 -19.55
N PRO A 220 0.06 -22.77 -19.72
CA PRO A 220 0.92 -21.60 -19.92
C PRO A 220 1.50 -21.05 -18.60
N PHE A 221 0.94 -21.42 -17.45
CA PHE A 221 1.30 -20.83 -16.17
C PHE A 221 2.27 -21.72 -15.41
N ALA A 222 3.57 -21.42 -15.51
CA ALA A 222 4.63 -22.16 -14.84
C ALA A 222 5.11 -21.47 -13.56
N LEU A 223 5.47 -22.27 -12.55
CA LEU A 223 6.10 -21.79 -11.32
C LEU A 223 7.44 -21.13 -11.64
N ARG A 224 7.62 -19.89 -11.17
CA ARG A 224 8.91 -19.20 -11.23
C ARG A 224 9.19 -18.58 -9.87
N PRO A 225 10.11 -19.15 -9.07
CA PRO A 225 10.43 -18.60 -7.77
C PRO A 225 11.05 -17.21 -7.93
N LEU A 226 10.57 -16.24 -7.15
CA LEU A 226 11.16 -14.92 -7.05
C LEU A 226 11.93 -14.83 -5.74
N LEU A 227 13.09 -14.16 -5.77
CA LEU A 227 13.85 -13.87 -4.56
C LEU A 227 12.95 -13.12 -3.55
N ASP A 228 13.00 -13.52 -2.29
CA ASP A 228 12.24 -12.94 -1.17
C ASP A 228 10.70 -12.97 -1.27
N ARG A 229 10.13 -13.76 -2.18
CA ARG A 229 8.69 -14.10 -2.18
C ARG A 229 8.51 -15.61 -2.00
N ALA A 230 7.40 -16.02 -1.37
CA ALA A 230 7.10 -17.45 -1.35
C ALA A 230 6.81 -17.94 -2.78
N PRO A 231 7.18 -19.18 -3.15
CA PRO A 231 7.09 -19.65 -4.53
C PRO A 231 5.70 -19.46 -5.13
N GLY A 232 5.63 -19.09 -6.40
CA GLY A 232 4.36 -18.85 -7.05
C GLY A 232 4.53 -18.67 -8.56
N VAL A 233 3.45 -18.25 -9.19
CA VAL A 233 3.45 -17.95 -10.63
C VAL A 233 3.42 -16.45 -10.83
N PRO A 234 4.57 -15.82 -11.11
CA PRO A 234 4.62 -14.42 -11.49
C PRO A 234 4.27 -14.22 -12.97
N LEU A 235 3.51 -13.17 -13.24
CA LEU A 235 3.20 -12.65 -14.58
C LEU A 235 3.44 -11.14 -14.58
N VAL A 236 4.10 -10.62 -15.60
CA VAL A 236 4.34 -9.19 -15.78
C VAL A 236 3.50 -8.71 -16.96
N ILE A 237 2.72 -7.66 -16.77
CA ILE A 237 2.09 -6.95 -17.87
C ILE A 237 3.04 -5.81 -18.28
N ASP A 238 3.78 -6.03 -19.36
CA ASP A 238 4.82 -5.12 -19.85
C ASP A 238 4.20 -3.81 -20.40
N THR A 239 4.86 -2.69 -20.14
CA THR A 239 4.48 -1.37 -20.66
C THR A 239 4.54 -1.26 -22.19
N GLY A 240 5.35 -2.10 -22.85
CA GLY A 240 5.49 -2.20 -24.31
C GLY A 240 4.26 -2.74 -25.03
N LEU A 241 3.32 -3.37 -24.32
CA LEU A 241 2.13 -3.96 -24.95
C LEU A 241 1.17 -2.90 -25.48
N GLY A 242 0.84 -2.94 -26.78
CA GLY A 242 -0.22 -2.12 -27.37
C GLY A 242 -1.60 -2.41 -26.75
N ALA A 243 -2.55 -1.48 -26.85
CA ALA A 243 -3.88 -1.62 -26.22
C ALA A 243 -4.63 -2.89 -26.65
N ARG A 244 -4.54 -3.25 -27.95
CA ARG A 244 -5.13 -4.49 -28.47
C ARG A 244 -4.49 -5.73 -27.83
N ARG A 245 -3.16 -5.79 -27.82
CA ARG A 245 -2.41 -6.91 -27.26
C ARG A 245 -2.62 -7.04 -25.75
N ALA A 246 -2.76 -5.93 -25.03
CA ALA A 246 -3.11 -5.94 -23.61
C ALA A 246 -4.52 -6.52 -23.36
N GLN A 247 -5.49 -6.24 -24.24
CA GLN A 247 -6.81 -6.84 -24.17
C GLN A 247 -6.76 -8.36 -24.44
N GLU A 248 -6.00 -8.78 -25.45
CA GLU A 248 -5.75 -10.20 -25.71
C GLU A 248 -5.09 -10.88 -24.50
N LEU A 249 -4.10 -10.24 -23.87
CA LEU A 249 -3.47 -10.76 -22.65
C LEU A 249 -4.47 -10.89 -21.48
N TYR A 250 -5.37 -9.92 -21.31
CA TYR A 250 -6.41 -9.99 -20.30
C TYR A 250 -7.34 -11.17 -20.53
N THR A 251 -7.83 -11.36 -21.76
CA THR A 251 -8.65 -12.52 -22.14
C THR A 251 -7.86 -13.82 -21.95
N PHE A 252 -6.57 -13.85 -22.26
CA PHE A 252 -5.70 -15.00 -22.03
C PHE A 252 -5.64 -15.39 -20.55
N ILE A 253 -5.47 -14.41 -19.65
CA ILE A 253 -5.44 -14.62 -18.20
C ILE A 253 -6.80 -15.11 -17.68
N GLN A 254 -7.89 -14.52 -18.18
CA GLN A 254 -9.26 -14.82 -17.78
C GLN A 254 -9.68 -16.24 -18.21
N ASP A 255 -9.60 -16.53 -19.51
CA ASP A 255 -10.03 -17.81 -20.08
C ASP A 255 -9.04 -18.95 -19.76
N GLY A 256 -7.77 -18.61 -19.48
CA GLY A 256 -6.74 -19.58 -19.11
C GLY A 256 -6.84 -20.08 -17.66
N ALA A 257 -7.78 -19.56 -16.87
CA ALA A 257 -7.99 -19.91 -15.47
C ALA A 257 -6.77 -19.62 -14.55
N TYR A 258 -6.10 -18.49 -14.79
CA TYR A 258 -4.98 -18.03 -13.96
C TYR A 258 -5.38 -17.93 -12.48
N ILE A 259 -6.59 -17.42 -12.23
CA ILE A 259 -7.25 -17.42 -10.93
C ILE A 259 -8.33 -18.51 -10.95
N GLY A 260 -8.28 -19.44 -9.99
CA GLY A 260 -9.25 -20.54 -9.91
C GLY A 260 -9.49 -21.04 -8.50
N GLU A 261 -10.12 -22.21 -8.38
CA GLU A 261 -10.50 -22.81 -7.08
C GLU A 261 -9.30 -23.13 -6.18
N TYR A 262 -8.11 -23.28 -6.74
CA TYR A 262 -6.88 -23.58 -5.99
C TYR A 262 -6.07 -22.32 -5.61
N THR A 263 -6.48 -21.13 -6.07
CA THR A 263 -5.77 -19.89 -5.78
C THR A 263 -6.08 -19.41 -4.37
N THR A 264 -5.03 -19.18 -3.58
CA THR A 264 -5.13 -18.73 -2.18
C THR A 264 -4.61 -17.32 -1.98
N HIS A 265 -3.67 -16.89 -2.80
CA HIS A 265 -3.08 -15.55 -2.74
C HIS A 265 -2.91 -14.98 -4.14
N ILE A 266 -3.24 -13.70 -4.30
CA ILE A 266 -2.94 -12.91 -5.49
C ILE A 266 -2.29 -11.63 -4.99
N GLU A 267 -1.17 -11.27 -5.57
CA GLU A 267 -0.45 -10.04 -5.29
C GLU A 267 -0.33 -9.28 -6.60
N ALA A 268 -0.69 -8.00 -6.63
CA ALA A 268 -0.44 -7.11 -7.76
C ALA A 268 0.43 -5.95 -7.29
N THR A 269 1.58 -5.78 -7.91
CA THR A 269 2.57 -4.77 -7.55
C THR A 269 2.92 -3.92 -8.77
N MET A 270 2.91 -2.60 -8.58
CA MET A 270 3.33 -1.66 -9.62
C MET A 270 4.04 -0.45 -9.03
N ALA A 271 4.97 0.10 -9.81
CA ALA A 271 5.66 1.34 -9.51
C ALA A 271 5.37 2.41 -10.57
N THR A 272 5.25 3.65 -10.12
CA THR A 272 5.03 4.80 -10.99
C THR A 272 6.01 5.91 -10.67
N TRP A 273 6.33 6.74 -11.66
CA TRP A 273 7.23 7.87 -11.54
C TRP A 273 6.53 9.17 -11.93
N ASN A 274 6.56 10.16 -11.05
CA ASN A 274 6.08 11.51 -11.35
C ASN A 274 7.26 12.47 -11.48
N ALA A 275 7.62 12.82 -12.72
CA ALA A 275 8.75 13.71 -12.98
C ALA A 275 8.54 15.14 -12.44
N GLN A 276 7.30 15.65 -12.46
CA GLN A 276 6.99 17.01 -11.99
C GLN A 276 7.19 17.17 -10.48
N ARG A 277 6.80 16.15 -9.71
CA ARG A 277 6.92 16.14 -8.25
C ARG A 277 8.20 15.49 -7.76
N GLN A 278 8.93 14.82 -8.65
CA GLN A 278 10.09 13.98 -8.33
C GLN A 278 9.71 12.94 -7.25
N THR A 279 8.56 12.31 -7.44
CA THR A 279 8.04 11.32 -6.49
C THR A 279 7.80 10.01 -7.21
N MET A 280 8.27 8.92 -6.61
CA MET A 280 7.95 7.57 -7.01
C MET A 280 6.72 7.10 -6.23
N GLY A 281 5.71 6.61 -6.94
CA GLY A 281 4.56 5.95 -6.34
C GLY A 281 4.76 4.44 -6.37
N PHE A 282 4.38 3.76 -5.30
CA PHE A 282 4.34 2.31 -5.21
C PHE A 282 2.94 1.90 -4.79
N LEU A 283 2.38 0.91 -5.50
CA LEU A 283 1.11 0.30 -5.17
C LEU A 283 1.31 -1.21 -5.06
N GLN A 284 0.88 -1.77 -3.94
CA GLN A 284 0.73 -3.20 -3.73
C GLN A 284 -0.71 -3.50 -3.35
N LEU A 285 -1.30 -4.50 -4.00
CA LEU A 285 -2.62 -5.02 -3.74
C LEU A 285 -2.47 -6.51 -3.42
N ASP A 286 -2.93 -6.92 -2.23
CA ASP A 286 -2.88 -8.29 -1.78
C ASP A 286 -4.29 -8.83 -1.57
N TRP A 287 -4.67 -9.81 -2.37
CA TRP A 287 -5.89 -10.59 -2.20
C TRP A 287 -5.55 -11.91 -1.54
N THR A 288 -6.13 -12.14 -0.37
CA THR A 288 -5.99 -13.38 0.38
C THR A 288 -7.33 -14.08 0.45
N ARG A 289 -7.37 -15.36 0.06
CA ARG A 289 -8.57 -16.17 0.16
C ARG A 289 -8.68 -16.77 1.56
N LEU A 290 -9.73 -16.39 2.27
CA LEU A 290 -10.07 -16.95 3.57
C LEU A 290 -10.68 -18.34 3.39
N ARG A 291 -10.58 -19.19 4.42
CA ARG A 291 -11.08 -20.59 4.40
C ARG A 291 -12.58 -20.76 4.10
N LYS A 292 -13.36 -19.66 4.10
CA LYS A 292 -14.78 -19.64 3.72
C LYS A 292 -15.01 -19.30 2.24
N GLY A 293 -13.95 -19.21 1.44
CA GLY A 293 -14.03 -18.81 0.02
C GLY A 293 -14.16 -17.30 -0.21
N ILE A 294 -14.16 -16.50 0.86
CA ILE A 294 -14.22 -15.03 0.80
C ILE A 294 -12.83 -14.48 0.51
N TRP A 295 -12.74 -13.47 -0.33
CA TRP A 295 -11.50 -12.74 -0.60
C TRP A 295 -11.38 -11.52 0.30
N GLN A 296 -10.26 -11.42 1.03
CA GLN A 296 -9.88 -10.22 1.75
C GLN A 296 -8.83 -9.47 0.93
N VAL A 297 -9.09 -8.18 0.70
CA VAL A 297 -8.20 -7.30 -0.06
C VAL A 297 -7.51 -6.34 0.89
N GLN A 298 -6.19 -6.28 0.80
CA GLN A 298 -5.36 -5.29 1.47
C GLN A 298 -4.61 -4.50 0.40
N TYR A 299 -4.37 -3.22 0.67
CA TYR A 299 -3.62 -2.37 -0.25
C TYR A 299 -2.60 -1.55 0.53
N GLU A 300 -1.44 -1.36 -0.09
CA GLU A 300 -0.40 -0.46 0.37
C GLU A 300 -0.10 0.54 -0.74
N VAL A 301 -0.18 1.83 -0.41
CA VAL A 301 0.21 2.92 -1.30
C VAL A 301 1.31 3.72 -0.62
N ALA A 302 2.48 3.78 -1.25
CA ALA A 302 3.59 4.59 -0.78
C ALA A 302 3.96 5.64 -1.82
N ALA A 303 4.25 6.86 -1.34
CA ALA A 303 4.78 7.95 -2.15
C ALA A 303 6.16 8.33 -1.62
N LEU A 304 7.18 8.04 -2.41
CA LEU A 304 8.60 8.18 -2.08
C LEU A 304 9.16 9.41 -2.79
N PRO A 305 9.55 10.48 -2.08
CA PRO A 305 10.20 11.62 -2.71
C PRO A 305 11.61 11.24 -3.12
N VAL A 306 11.87 11.25 -4.42
CA VAL A 306 13.20 11.05 -4.97
C VAL A 306 13.82 12.43 -5.13
N THR A 307 14.49 12.89 -4.08
CA THR A 307 15.12 14.20 -4.12
C THR A 307 16.46 14.11 -4.84
N TYR A 308 16.54 14.77 -5.99
CA TYR A 308 17.80 15.00 -6.65
C TYR A 308 18.49 16.21 -6.02
N TRP A 309 19.66 16.00 -5.42
CA TRP A 309 20.52 17.05 -4.88
C TRP A 309 21.24 17.86 -5.97
N GLY A 310 20.63 18.01 -7.15
CA GLY A 310 21.17 18.84 -8.21
C GLY A 310 21.07 20.32 -7.82
N VAL A 311 22.14 21.10 -7.97
CA VAL A 311 22.15 22.55 -7.70
C VAL A 311 21.50 23.35 -8.85
N SER A 312 20.74 22.69 -9.73
CA SER A 312 20.16 23.31 -10.93
C SER A 312 19.04 24.31 -10.62
N SER A 313 18.52 24.34 -9.39
CA SER A 313 17.49 25.29 -8.97
C SER A 313 17.81 25.91 -7.61
N LEU A 314 17.38 27.16 -7.42
CA LEU A 314 17.47 27.83 -6.10
C LEU A 314 16.76 27.00 -5.02
N ARG A 315 15.64 26.37 -5.35
CA ARG A 315 14.86 25.53 -4.44
C ARG A 315 15.67 24.34 -3.93
N SER A 316 16.34 23.60 -4.81
CA SER A 316 17.16 22.45 -4.42
C SER A 316 18.40 22.87 -3.64
N ALA A 317 19.03 24.00 -3.99
CA ALA A 317 20.13 24.57 -3.21
C ALA A 317 19.71 24.97 -1.79
N LEU A 318 18.56 25.64 -1.64
CA LEU A 318 17.99 25.99 -0.33
C LEU A 318 17.64 24.75 0.48
N TRP A 319 17.08 23.73 -0.16
CA TRP A 319 16.74 22.47 0.48
C TRP A 319 17.99 21.74 0.99
N LEU A 320 19.07 21.70 0.20
CA LEU A 320 20.37 21.18 0.62
C LEU A 320 20.94 21.96 1.81
N LEU A 321 20.93 23.28 1.74
CA LEU A 321 21.41 24.12 2.84
C LEU A 321 20.65 23.87 4.14
N LEU A 322 19.31 23.73 4.07
CA LEU A 322 18.48 23.40 5.24
C LEU A 322 18.80 22.02 5.81
N HIS A 323 19.08 21.01 4.96
CA HIS A 323 19.49 19.68 5.43
C HIS A 323 20.86 19.70 6.09
N VAL A 324 21.84 20.38 5.50
CA VAL A 324 23.18 20.53 6.08
C VAL A 324 23.09 21.24 7.45
N LEU A 325 22.30 22.31 7.53
CA LEU A 325 22.05 23.00 8.79
C LEU A 325 21.36 22.10 9.83
N TRP A 326 20.34 21.35 9.42
CA TRP A 326 19.63 20.41 10.29
C TRP A 326 20.56 19.31 10.82
N ILE A 327 21.42 18.73 9.97
CA ILE A 327 22.43 17.74 10.37
C ILE A 327 23.42 18.36 11.36
N ALA A 328 23.96 19.54 11.06
CA ALA A 328 24.91 20.22 11.92
C ALA A 328 24.32 20.54 13.31
N VAL A 329 23.08 21.05 13.35
CA VAL A 329 22.36 21.31 14.61
C VAL A 329 22.10 20.01 15.36
N SER A 330 21.73 18.93 14.67
CA SER A 330 21.47 17.63 15.29
C SER A 330 22.73 17.05 15.95
N ILE A 331 23.87 17.12 15.28
CA ILE A 331 25.18 16.70 15.81
C ILE A 331 25.57 17.57 17.02
N MET A 332 25.40 18.89 16.91
CA MET A 332 25.69 19.81 18.01
C MET A 332 24.81 19.55 19.25
N VAL A 333 23.52 19.29 19.08
CA VAL A 333 22.62 18.94 20.20
C VAL A 333 23.05 17.62 20.81
N PHE A 334 23.36 16.60 20.01
CA PHE A 334 23.85 15.32 20.50
C PHE A 334 25.15 15.48 21.29
N ALA A 335 26.15 16.18 20.74
CA ALA A 335 27.42 16.46 21.39
C ALA A 335 27.25 17.21 22.72
N LYS A 336 26.33 18.19 22.77
CA LYS A 336 26.01 18.93 23.99
C LYS A 336 25.42 18.03 25.09
N GLU A 337 24.53 17.10 24.75
CA GLU A 337 23.98 16.17 25.74
C GLU A 337 25.03 15.14 26.19
N MET A 338 25.87 14.64 25.28
CA MET A 338 26.98 13.76 25.64
C MET A 338 27.99 14.46 26.56
N ALA A 339 28.35 15.70 26.26
CA ALA A 339 29.25 16.50 27.08
C ALA A 339 28.69 16.79 28.50
N ARG A 340 27.37 16.74 28.70
CA ARG A 340 26.76 16.83 30.04
C ARG A 340 26.87 15.53 30.83
N LEU A 341 26.99 14.39 30.15
CA LEU A 341 27.18 13.07 30.75
C LEU A 341 28.65 12.80 31.09
N THR A 342 29.59 13.26 30.25
CA THR A 342 31.03 12.98 30.39
C THR A 342 31.68 13.38 31.72
N PRO A 343 31.56 14.63 32.22
CA PRO A 343 32.24 15.04 33.46
C PRO A 343 31.69 14.30 34.69
N ARG A 344 30.39 13.96 34.70
CA ARG A 344 29.77 13.19 35.78
C ARG A 344 30.17 11.72 35.76
N ALA A 345 30.41 11.16 34.57
CA ALA A 345 30.98 9.83 34.41
C ALA A 345 32.47 9.80 34.80
N LEU A 346 33.23 10.86 34.50
CA LEU A 346 34.65 10.97 34.82
C LEU A 346 34.90 11.13 36.34
N GLU A 347 34.15 12.00 37.02
CA GLU A 347 34.21 12.14 38.50
C GLU A 347 33.86 10.83 39.22
N ALA A 348 32.96 10.05 38.61
CA ALA A 348 32.56 8.75 39.09
C ALA A 348 33.64 7.66 38.90
N THR A 349 34.44 7.70 37.83
CA THR A 349 35.54 6.72 37.64
C THR A 349 36.65 6.82 38.69
N HIS A 350 36.79 7.97 39.34
CA HIS A 350 37.78 8.18 40.41
C HIS A 350 37.35 7.59 41.78
N LYS A 351 36.09 7.15 41.91
CA LYS A 351 35.56 6.42 43.08
C LYS A 351 34.75 5.23 42.58
N GLN A 352 35.35 4.04 42.53
CA GLN A 352 34.78 2.82 41.92
C GLN A 352 33.34 2.47 42.36
N ASP A 353 32.92 2.88 43.57
CA ASP A 353 31.57 2.61 44.09
C ASP A 353 30.53 3.70 43.74
N ALA A 354 30.95 4.85 43.21
CA ALA A 354 30.09 6.01 42.97
C ALA A 354 29.58 6.14 41.52
N TYR A 355 30.04 5.29 40.59
CA TYR A 355 29.71 5.43 39.17
C TYR A 355 28.24 5.17 38.85
N LEU A 356 27.70 4.05 39.31
CA LEU A 356 26.29 3.74 39.10
C LEU A 356 25.39 4.72 39.88
N LEU A 357 25.80 5.16 41.07
CA LEU A 357 25.03 6.10 41.88
C LEU A 357 24.94 7.49 41.23
N ASN A 358 26.05 7.99 40.66
CA ASN A 358 26.09 9.28 39.96
C ASN A 358 25.39 9.23 38.60
N LEU A 359 25.40 8.08 37.93
CA LEU A 359 24.63 7.87 36.70
C LEU A 359 23.12 7.83 37.02
N MET A 360 22.73 7.10 38.06
CA MET A 360 21.33 7.04 38.52
C MET A 360 20.82 8.40 39.01
N SER A 361 21.67 9.21 39.65
CA SER A 361 21.30 10.57 40.04
C SER A 361 21.07 11.48 38.82
N HIS A 362 21.78 11.29 37.71
CA HIS A 362 21.49 12.00 36.46
C HIS A 362 20.10 11.66 35.91
N PHE A 363 19.70 10.38 35.98
CA PHE A 363 18.40 9.89 35.53
C PHE A 363 17.26 10.15 36.53
N SER A 364 17.54 10.66 37.73
CA SER A 364 16.49 11.05 38.68
C SER A 364 15.56 12.16 38.17
N GLY A 365 16.04 12.98 37.22
CA GLY A 365 15.24 14.04 36.60
C GLY A 365 14.58 13.60 35.29
N TYR A 366 13.25 13.64 35.21
CA TYR A 366 12.50 13.33 33.99
C TYR A 366 12.96 14.14 32.76
N GLY A 367 13.38 15.40 32.96
CA GLY A 367 13.89 16.25 31.89
C GLY A 367 15.21 15.75 31.28
N ASN A 368 16.06 15.09 32.07
CA ASN A 368 17.30 14.49 31.59
C ASN A 368 17.01 13.19 30.83
N ILE A 369 16.07 12.37 31.31
CA ILE A 369 15.59 11.18 30.58
C ILE A 369 15.09 11.58 29.19
N LEU A 370 14.20 12.58 29.11
CA LEU A 370 13.69 13.08 27.82
C LEU A 370 14.80 13.62 26.91
N ALA A 371 15.83 14.25 27.48
CA ALA A 371 16.97 14.76 26.72
C ALA A 371 17.81 13.63 26.10
N VAL A 372 18.13 12.60 26.90
CA VAL A 372 18.89 11.42 26.43
C VAL A 372 18.07 10.61 25.42
N CYS A 373 16.80 10.31 25.71
CA CYS A 373 15.92 9.62 24.77
C CYS A 373 15.80 10.39 23.44
N GLY A 374 15.61 11.71 23.50
CA GLY A 374 15.58 12.56 22.31
C GLY A 374 16.91 12.57 21.54
N ALA A 375 18.06 12.57 22.23
CA ALA A 375 19.37 12.52 21.59
C ALA A 375 19.62 11.17 20.89
N CYS A 376 19.29 10.04 21.54
CA CYS A 376 19.38 8.71 20.93
C CYS A 376 18.47 8.59 19.71
N MET A 377 17.21 9.05 19.83
CA MET A 377 16.24 9.02 18.73
C MET A 377 16.71 9.89 17.54
N GLN A 378 17.32 11.04 17.82
CA GLN A 378 17.91 11.90 16.78
C GLN A 378 19.06 11.22 16.03
N LEU A 379 19.92 10.49 16.75
CA LEU A 379 21.03 9.75 16.14
C LEU A 379 20.49 8.63 15.23
N THR A 380 19.48 7.88 15.69
CA THR A 380 18.81 6.87 14.87
C THR A 380 18.19 7.49 13.62
N VAL A 381 17.51 8.63 13.74
CA VAL A 381 16.92 9.34 12.60
C VAL A 381 17.99 9.80 11.60
N LEU A 382 19.13 10.30 12.06
CA LEU A 382 20.25 10.63 11.18
C LEU A 382 20.79 9.39 10.45
N GLY A 383 20.95 8.27 11.16
CA GLY A 383 21.34 7.00 10.55
C GLY A 383 20.37 6.56 9.45
N LEU A 384 19.07 6.55 9.74
CA LEU A 384 18.03 6.20 8.77
C LEU A 384 18.00 7.17 7.58
N PHE A 385 18.23 8.46 7.81
CA PHE A 385 18.32 9.46 6.74
C PHE A 385 19.45 9.13 5.76
N PHE A 386 20.64 8.81 6.26
CA PHE A 386 21.77 8.43 5.39
C PHE A 386 21.53 7.09 4.70
N THR A 387 21.03 6.08 5.42
CA THR A 387 20.67 4.78 4.82
C THR A 387 19.63 4.94 3.72
N TYR A 388 18.60 5.76 3.93
CA TYR A 388 17.57 6.03 2.94
C TYR A 388 18.14 6.66 1.67
N HIS A 389 18.94 7.71 1.80
CA HIS A 389 19.54 8.36 0.64
C HIS A 389 20.56 7.48 -0.07
N TYR A 390 21.31 6.67 0.67
CA TYR A 390 22.22 5.68 0.09
C TYR A 390 21.46 4.62 -0.72
N SER A 391 20.40 4.03 -0.13
CA SER A 391 19.55 3.05 -0.81
C SER A 391 18.81 3.65 -2.02
N MET A 392 18.40 4.92 -1.95
CA MET A 392 17.76 5.62 -3.06
C MET A 392 18.65 5.69 -4.31
N LEU A 393 19.97 5.81 -4.15
CA LEU A 393 20.89 5.85 -5.30
C LEU A 393 20.80 4.58 -6.16
N HIS A 394 20.56 3.42 -5.54
CA HIS A 394 20.39 2.15 -6.25
C HIS A 394 19.00 1.99 -6.89
N VAL A 395 17.98 2.69 -6.37
CA VAL A 395 16.61 2.71 -6.91
C VAL A 395 16.50 3.68 -8.11
N VAL A 396 17.40 4.64 -8.25
CA VAL A 396 17.41 5.55 -9.41
C VAL A 396 17.67 4.84 -10.74
N GLU A 397 18.18 3.61 -10.73
CA GLU A 397 18.44 2.80 -11.94
C GLU A 397 17.22 2.01 -12.44
N LEU A 398 15.98 2.34 -12.03
CA LEU A 398 14.81 1.61 -12.54
C LEU A 398 14.64 1.81 -14.05
N SER A 399 14.73 0.72 -14.81
CA SER A 399 14.43 0.76 -16.24
C SER A 399 12.92 0.89 -16.47
N LEU A 400 12.56 1.51 -17.61
CA LEU A 400 11.16 1.66 -18.01
C LEU A 400 10.52 0.32 -18.42
N ARG A 401 11.35 -0.63 -18.85
CA ARG A 401 10.95 -1.94 -19.36
C ARG A 401 12.05 -2.95 -19.03
N TYR A 402 11.63 -4.14 -18.60
CA TYR A 402 12.50 -5.27 -18.32
C TYR A 402 12.20 -6.40 -19.32
N HIS A 403 13.22 -7.13 -19.74
CA HIS A 403 13.08 -8.22 -20.70
C HIS A 403 12.63 -9.50 -19.98
N VAL A 404 11.32 -9.68 -19.81
CA VAL A 404 10.73 -10.80 -19.05
C VAL A 404 10.31 -11.98 -19.93
N TYR A 405 9.87 -11.70 -21.15
CA TYR A 405 9.35 -12.69 -22.10
C TYR A 405 10.19 -12.70 -23.36
N ASP A 406 10.21 -13.85 -24.05
CA ASP A 406 10.94 -14.02 -25.32
C ASP A 406 10.37 -13.09 -26.41
N ASP A 407 9.04 -13.03 -26.53
CA ASP A 407 8.35 -12.10 -27.41
C ASP A 407 7.02 -11.62 -26.80
N LEU A 408 6.79 -10.30 -26.82
CA LEU A 408 5.53 -9.69 -26.37
C LEU A 408 4.37 -9.94 -27.34
N HIS A 409 4.68 -10.24 -28.60
CA HIS A 409 3.72 -10.41 -29.70
C HIS A 409 3.60 -11.87 -30.17
N ALA A 410 4.09 -12.83 -29.38
CA ALA A 410 4.01 -14.25 -29.69
C ALA A 410 2.58 -14.71 -30.04
N ASP A 411 2.45 -15.55 -31.07
CA ASP A 411 1.16 -16.05 -31.54
C ASP A 411 0.47 -17.01 -30.54
N ALA A 412 1.25 -17.75 -29.75
CA ALA A 412 0.79 -18.60 -28.64
C ALA A 412 1.84 -18.62 -27.50
N ASN A 413 1.50 -19.17 -26.33
CA ASN A 413 2.34 -19.15 -25.14
C ASN A 413 2.84 -17.73 -24.77
N PHE A 414 1.91 -16.80 -24.51
CA PHE A 414 2.22 -15.39 -24.28
C PHE A 414 3.17 -15.13 -23.10
N PHE A 415 3.33 -16.11 -22.22
CA PHE A 415 4.15 -16.01 -21.01
C PHE A 415 5.43 -16.83 -21.07
N LEU A 416 5.83 -17.29 -22.25
CA LEU A 416 7.12 -17.93 -22.47
C LEU A 416 8.23 -17.00 -21.95
N SER A 417 8.97 -17.48 -20.94
CA SER A 417 10.11 -16.76 -20.37
C SER A 417 11.11 -16.39 -21.46
N ALA A 418 11.78 -15.26 -21.25
CA ALA A 418 12.92 -14.88 -22.07
C ALA A 418 13.91 -16.04 -22.19
N ARG A 419 14.48 -16.18 -23.38
CA ARG A 419 15.41 -17.27 -23.70
C ARG A 419 16.77 -16.68 -24.01
N GLU A 420 17.81 -17.39 -23.65
CA GLU A 420 19.16 -17.00 -24.05
C GLU A 420 19.25 -16.92 -25.58
N ALA A 421 19.88 -15.85 -26.08
CA ALA A 421 20.15 -15.72 -27.51
C ALA A 421 21.05 -16.88 -27.95
N GLU A 422 20.84 -17.41 -29.16
CA GLU A 422 21.73 -18.45 -29.68
C GLU A 422 23.18 -17.95 -29.60
N PRO A 423 24.11 -18.75 -29.02
CA PRO A 423 25.52 -18.41 -29.11
C PRO A 423 25.83 -18.24 -30.59
N SER A 424 26.37 -17.09 -30.97
CA SER A 424 26.69 -16.76 -32.36
C SER A 424 27.85 -17.62 -32.88
N SER A 425 27.64 -18.92 -33.01
CA SER A 425 28.57 -19.91 -33.54
C SER A 425 27.95 -20.63 -34.74
N PHE A 426 27.42 -19.86 -35.70
CA PHE A 426 27.43 -20.28 -37.09
C PHE A 426 27.54 -19.07 -38.02
N LYS A 427 28.77 -18.54 -38.11
CA LYS A 427 29.23 -17.81 -39.29
C LYS A 427 30.28 -18.66 -39.99
N GLY A 428 29.84 -19.69 -40.66
CA GLY A 428 30.54 -20.24 -41.82
C GLY A 428 29.84 -19.72 -43.07
N PRO A 429 30.54 -19.04 -44.01
CA PRO A 429 29.99 -18.85 -45.33
C PRO A 429 30.02 -20.20 -46.07
N ASP A 430 29.06 -20.39 -46.96
CA ASP A 430 28.99 -21.46 -47.97
C ASP A 430 28.25 -22.74 -47.56
N ALA A 431 26.94 -22.78 -47.80
CA ALA A 431 26.30 -23.77 -48.67
C ALA A 431 24.80 -23.47 -48.82
N ALA A 432 24.35 -23.38 -50.07
CA ALA A 432 22.94 -23.39 -50.41
C ALA A 432 22.30 -24.74 -50.03
N GLY A 433 21.20 -24.71 -49.28
CA GLY A 433 20.34 -25.87 -49.06
C GLY A 433 19.91 -26.05 -47.61
N LEU A 434 18.62 -25.84 -47.36
CA LEU A 434 17.88 -26.05 -46.11
C LEU A 434 18.26 -25.07 -44.99
N VAL A 435 17.41 -24.06 -44.81
CA VAL A 435 17.25 -23.42 -43.50
C VAL A 435 16.83 -24.54 -42.55
N GLU A 436 17.76 -25.06 -41.75
CA GLU A 436 17.40 -25.84 -40.57
C GLU A 436 16.40 -24.97 -39.80
N ALA A 437 15.17 -25.47 -39.68
CA ALA A 437 14.13 -24.75 -38.96
C ALA A 437 14.68 -24.52 -37.55
N SER A 438 14.87 -23.23 -37.20
CA SER A 438 15.37 -22.82 -35.89
C SER A 438 14.59 -23.57 -34.82
N ALA A 439 15.30 -24.19 -33.87
CA ALA A 439 14.65 -24.97 -32.82
C ALA A 439 13.55 -24.15 -32.12
N PRO A 440 12.43 -24.77 -31.71
CA PRO A 440 11.35 -24.08 -31.01
C PRO A 440 11.88 -23.24 -29.84
N ALA A 441 11.35 -22.03 -29.64
CA ALA A 441 11.89 -21.10 -28.65
C ALA A 441 11.96 -21.70 -27.23
N TRP A 442 11.00 -22.57 -26.87
CA TRP A 442 10.93 -23.23 -25.57
C TRP A 442 12.06 -24.23 -25.28
N THR A 443 12.80 -24.71 -26.30
CA THR A 443 13.92 -25.66 -26.09
C THR A 443 15.18 -24.97 -25.59
N ARG A 444 15.28 -23.64 -25.72
CA ARG A 444 16.43 -22.86 -25.28
C ARG A 444 16.45 -22.70 -23.75
N PRO A 445 17.62 -22.56 -23.11
CA PRO A 445 17.70 -22.26 -21.68
C PRO A 445 16.88 -21.03 -21.29
N GLU A 446 16.24 -21.08 -20.13
CA GLU A 446 15.44 -19.99 -19.59
C GLU A 446 16.34 -18.90 -19.01
N ASP A 447 16.15 -17.66 -19.47
CA ASP A 447 16.74 -16.46 -18.89
C ASP A 447 15.71 -15.74 -18.04
N ASN A 448 15.79 -15.94 -16.71
CA ASN A 448 14.91 -15.27 -15.75
C ASN A 448 15.48 -13.94 -15.24
N SER A 449 16.63 -13.48 -15.75
CA SER A 449 17.34 -12.30 -15.23
C SER A 449 16.47 -11.03 -15.21
N GLY A 450 15.73 -10.76 -16.28
CA GLY A 450 14.86 -9.57 -16.35
C GLY A 450 13.67 -9.62 -15.39
N LEU A 451 13.13 -10.80 -15.11
CA LEU A 451 12.06 -10.98 -14.12
C LEU A 451 12.58 -10.82 -12.70
N GLU A 452 13.72 -11.42 -12.39
CA GLU A 452 14.38 -11.33 -11.09
C GLU A 452 14.83 -9.90 -10.80
N GLU A 453 15.43 -9.22 -11.78
CA GLU A 453 15.82 -7.81 -11.67
C GLU A 453 14.61 -6.93 -11.38
N TYR A 454 13.50 -7.10 -12.13
CA TYR A 454 12.29 -6.31 -11.93
C TYR A 454 11.68 -6.55 -10.54
N ALA A 455 11.55 -7.81 -10.13
CA ALA A 455 11.02 -8.17 -8.82
C ALA A 455 11.88 -7.61 -7.68
N ALA A 456 13.22 -7.72 -7.79
CA ALA A 456 14.16 -7.18 -6.82
C ALA A 456 14.06 -5.65 -6.72
N LYS A 457 13.95 -4.94 -7.86
CA LYS A 457 13.79 -3.48 -7.85
C LYS A 457 12.46 -3.06 -7.23
N LEU A 458 11.34 -3.75 -7.50
CA LEU A 458 10.05 -3.47 -6.84
C LEU A 458 10.14 -3.69 -5.32
N GLN A 459 10.81 -4.74 -4.88
CA GLN A 459 11.01 -5.01 -3.45
C GLN A 459 11.89 -3.94 -2.80
N MET A 460 12.96 -3.49 -3.47
CA MET A 460 13.79 -2.38 -2.98
C MET A 460 12.96 -1.11 -2.79
N VAL A 461 12.02 -0.82 -3.70
CA VAL A 461 11.11 0.32 -3.58
C VAL A 461 10.20 0.18 -2.36
N GLN A 462 9.66 -1.01 -2.10
CA GLN A 462 8.86 -1.27 -0.91
C GLN A 462 9.67 -1.11 0.39
N GLN A 463 10.87 -1.70 0.46
CA GLN A 463 11.78 -1.57 1.60
C GLN A 463 12.15 -0.11 1.86
N LEU A 464 12.38 0.65 0.79
CA LEU A 464 12.63 2.08 0.86
C LEU A 464 11.40 2.84 1.39
N GLY A 465 10.19 2.42 1.01
CA GLY A 465 8.92 2.87 1.57
C GLY A 465 8.86 2.69 3.09
N PHE A 466 9.15 1.49 3.57
CA PHE A 466 9.20 1.18 5.00
C PHE A 466 10.24 2.04 5.74
N LEU A 467 11.45 2.15 5.17
CA LEU A 467 12.54 2.93 5.74
C LEU A 467 12.16 4.43 5.87
N TYR A 468 11.49 4.96 4.84
CA TYR A 468 10.97 6.32 4.83
C TYR A 468 9.88 6.53 5.89
N GLN A 469 8.92 5.61 6.00
CA GLN A 469 7.88 5.66 7.03
C GLN A 469 8.48 5.63 8.44
N LEU A 470 9.45 4.73 8.68
CA LEU A 470 10.15 4.63 9.97
C LEU A 470 10.91 5.92 10.31
N PHE A 471 11.59 6.51 9.33
CA PHE A 471 12.25 7.81 9.47
C PHE A 471 11.26 8.90 9.92
N PHE A 472 10.10 9.03 9.26
CA PHE A 472 9.08 10.02 9.63
C PHE A 472 8.45 9.75 10.98
N MET A 473 8.17 8.48 11.30
CA MET A 473 7.62 8.10 12.60
C MET A 473 8.57 8.47 13.74
N LEU A 474 9.86 8.14 13.61
CA LEU A 474 10.85 8.47 14.62
C LEU A 474 11.12 9.98 14.70
N GLN A 475 11.14 10.68 13.55
CA GLN A 475 11.26 12.14 13.51
C GLN A 475 10.06 12.84 14.17
N ALA A 476 8.84 12.31 13.98
CA ALA A 476 7.65 12.81 14.67
C ALA A 476 7.74 12.57 16.18
N GLY A 477 8.12 11.36 16.61
CA GLY A 477 8.36 11.06 18.03
C GLY A 477 9.43 11.97 18.65
N ARG A 478 10.52 12.23 17.93
CA ARG A 478 11.57 13.17 18.36
C ARG A 478 11.06 14.60 18.48
N SER A 479 10.19 15.03 17.57
CA SER A 479 9.56 16.35 17.58
C SER A 479 8.62 16.50 18.77
N LEU A 480 7.86 15.45 19.12
CA LEU A 480 7.04 15.39 20.34
C LEU A 480 7.90 15.55 21.60
N ILE A 481 9.03 14.82 21.70
CA ILE A 481 9.98 14.97 22.81
C ILE A 481 10.53 16.40 22.86
N MET A 482 10.81 17.02 21.71
CA MET A 482 11.25 18.42 21.66
C MET A 482 10.19 19.37 22.24
N MET A 483 8.92 19.15 21.91
CA MET A 483 7.80 19.92 22.45
C MET A 483 7.68 19.74 23.98
N LEU A 484 7.81 18.51 24.49
CA LEU A 484 7.86 18.25 25.94
C LEU A 484 9.05 18.93 26.62
N ARG A 485 10.21 18.98 25.95
CA ARG A 485 11.39 19.71 26.45
C ARG A 485 11.16 21.22 26.48
N ILE A 486 10.47 21.78 25.50
CA ILE A 486 10.06 23.19 25.51
C ILE A 486 9.14 23.45 26.71
N LEU A 487 8.14 22.60 26.94
CA LEU A 487 7.27 22.70 28.11
C LEU A 487 8.07 22.67 29.43
N ASN A 488 9.06 21.78 29.55
CA ASN A 488 9.94 21.77 30.71
C ASN A 488 10.78 23.05 30.81
N ALA A 489 11.27 23.61 29.70
CA ALA A 489 12.03 24.87 29.72
C ALA A 489 11.17 26.07 30.16
N THR A 490 9.86 26.02 29.96
CA THR A 490 8.94 27.07 30.40
C THR A 490 8.70 27.12 31.91
N THR A 491 9.24 26.15 32.69
CA THR A 491 9.29 26.18 34.16
C THR A 491 10.07 27.37 34.74
N GLY A 492 10.81 28.13 33.92
CA GLY A 492 11.50 29.36 34.37
C GLY A 492 10.54 30.47 34.84
N GLN A 493 9.27 30.45 34.43
CA GLN A 493 8.27 31.40 34.91
C GLN A 493 7.53 30.85 36.15
N LYS A 494 7.56 31.59 37.26
CA LYS A 494 6.98 31.15 38.55
C LYS A 494 5.54 30.61 38.45
N ARG A 495 4.68 31.25 37.65
CA ARG A 495 3.27 30.83 37.49
C ARG A 495 3.12 29.56 36.64
N LEU A 496 3.90 29.44 35.57
CA LEU A 496 3.83 28.30 34.66
C LEU A 496 4.55 27.06 35.23
N ALA A 497 5.57 27.28 36.06
CA ALA A 497 6.29 26.24 36.79
C ALA A 497 5.36 25.38 37.65
N VAL A 498 4.39 26.00 38.33
CA VAL A 498 3.41 25.29 39.15
C VAL A 498 2.62 24.32 38.27
N VAL A 499 2.02 24.81 37.17
CA VAL A 499 1.23 23.98 36.24
C VAL A 499 2.04 22.80 35.69
N SER A 500 3.26 23.05 35.22
CA SER A 500 4.11 21.99 34.67
C SER A 500 4.55 20.95 35.71
N LYS A 501 4.85 21.36 36.94
CA LYS A 501 5.20 20.45 38.03
C LYS A 501 4.01 19.60 38.44
N THR A 502 2.82 20.21 38.56
CA THR A 502 1.60 19.47 38.85
C THR A 502 1.32 18.44 37.78
N LEU A 503 1.34 18.82 36.50
CA LEU A 503 1.09 17.89 35.39
C LEU A 503 2.03 16.69 35.39
N VAL A 504 3.32 16.89 35.66
CA VAL A 504 4.29 15.80 35.72
C VAL A 504 4.02 14.88 36.91
N THR A 505 3.71 15.43 38.08
CA THR A 505 3.37 14.63 39.27
C THR A 505 2.08 13.83 39.04
N SER A 506 1.01 14.48 38.55
CA SER A 506 -0.27 13.82 38.26
C SER A 506 -0.13 12.74 37.19
N PHE A 507 0.75 12.93 36.20
CA PHE A 507 0.96 11.95 35.14
C PHE A 507 1.44 10.60 35.67
N PHE A 508 2.36 10.59 36.64
CA PHE A 508 2.83 9.35 37.24
C PHE A 508 1.75 8.65 38.08
N GLU A 509 0.92 9.42 38.78
CA GLU A 509 -0.25 8.90 39.51
C GLU A 509 -1.29 8.29 38.56
N VAL A 510 -1.54 8.94 37.41
CA VAL A 510 -2.43 8.42 36.36
C VAL A 510 -1.85 7.14 35.73
N ILE A 511 -0.55 7.04 35.48
CA ILE A 511 0.07 5.80 34.97
C ILE A 511 -0.13 4.63 35.93
N GLN A 512 -0.05 4.88 37.24
CA GLN A 512 -0.26 3.85 38.26
C GLN A 512 -1.71 3.34 38.31
N CYS A 513 -2.64 3.99 37.59
CA CYS A 513 -4.01 3.53 37.43
C CYS A 513 -4.13 2.34 36.43
N VAL A 514 -3.21 1.38 36.56
CA VAL A 514 -3.16 0.10 35.84
C VAL A 514 -4.50 -0.64 35.78
N PRO A 515 -5.37 -0.63 36.83
CA PRO A 515 -6.66 -1.30 36.77
C PRO A 515 -7.55 -0.87 35.60
N PHE A 516 -7.46 0.38 35.12
CA PHE A 516 -8.27 0.84 33.97
C PHE A 516 -7.79 0.28 32.64
N PHE A 517 -6.47 0.08 32.49
CA PHE A 517 -5.92 -0.57 31.30
C PHE A 517 -6.25 -2.07 31.30
N VAL A 518 -6.21 -2.70 32.47
CA VAL A 518 -6.64 -4.10 32.63
C VAL A 518 -8.12 -4.25 32.32
N SER A 519 -8.99 -3.37 32.84
CA SER A 519 -10.41 -3.43 32.51
C SER A 519 -10.65 -3.16 31.03
N LEU A 520 -9.85 -2.31 30.37
CA LEU A 520 -10.00 -2.03 28.93
C LEU A 520 -9.71 -3.30 28.13
N ALA A 521 -8.68 -4.04 28.54
CA ALA A 521 -8.35 -5.33 27.97
C ALA A 521 -9.46 -6.37 28.19
N CYS A 522 -10.03 -6.43 29.40
CA CYS A 522 -11.16 -7.31 29.69
C CYS A 522 -12.38 -6.99 28.80
N PHE A 523 -12.73 -5.72 28.66
CA PHE A 523 -13.79 -5.30 27.74
C PHE A 523 -13.43 -5.63 26.29
N ALA A 524 -12.20 -5.41 25.84
CA ALA A 524 -11.79 -5.74 24.49
C ALA A 524 -11.93 -7.23 24.16
N VAL A 525 -11.56 -8.10 25.09
CA VAL A 525 -11.75 -9.55 24.94
C VAL A 525 -13.25 -9.90 24.91
N MET A 526 -14.05 -9.32 25.80
CA MET A 526 -15.51 -9.55 25.82
C MET A 526 -16.18 -9.13 24.51
N PHE A 527 -15.88 -7.93 24.00
CA PHE A 527 -16.42 -7.42 22.74
C PHE A 527 -15.98 -8.28 21.54
N ASN A 528 -14.72 -8.74 21.51
CA ASN A 528 -14.24 -9.63 20.45
C ASN A 528 -14.96 -11.00 20.45
N ILE A 529 -15.19 -11.59 21.62
CA ILE A 529 -15.87 -12.90 21.72
C ILE A 529 -17.35 -12.77 21.34
N GLU A 530 -18.06 -11.80 21.91
CA GLU A 530 -19.52 -11.67 21.72
C GLU A 530 -19.88 -11.10 20.35
N MET A 531 -19.13 -10.10 19.86
CA MET A 531 -19.49 -9.34 18.65
C MET A 531 -18.55 -9.58 17.48
N GLY A 532 -17.36 -10.14 17.68
CA GLY A 532 -16.34 -10.24 16.63
C GLY A 532 -16.67 -11.20 15.48
N HIS A 533 -17.57 -12.15 15.68
CA HIS A 533 -18.04 -13.03 14.61
C HIS A 533 -19.04 -12.35 13.65
N ARG A 534 -19.61 -11.21 14.05
CA ARG A 534 -20.61 -10.45 13.28
C ARG A 534 -20.07 -9.12 12.78
N LEU A 535 -19.48 -8.34 13.68
CA LEU A 535 -19.03 -6.98 13.39
C LEU A 535 -17.55 -7.00 13.02
N ALA A 536 -17.24 -6.50 11.82
CA ALA A 536 -15.86 -6.42 11.34
C ALA A 536 -14.95 -5.61 12.28
N PHE A 537 -15.49 -4.57 12.93
CA PHE A 537 -14.78 -3.73 13.90
C PHE A 537 -14.26 -4.50 15.13
N PHE A 538 -14.92 -5.61 15.49
CA PHE A 538 -14.55 -6.42 16.64
C PHE A 538 -13.96 -7.77 16.24
N SER A 539 -13.68 -7.99 14.96
CA SER A 539 -13.24 -9.28 14.43
C SER A 539 -11.88 -9.75 14.97
N THR A 540 -10.96 -8.81 15.20
CA THR A 540 -9.66 -9.09 15.80
C THR A 540 -9.51 -8.33 17.11
N LEU A 541 -8.78 -8.91 18.06
CA LEU A 541 -8.55 -8.28 19.36
C LEU A 541 -7.89 -6.90 19.21
N SER A 542 -6.94 -6.75 18.28
CA SER A 542 -6.25 -5.47 18.04
C SER A 542 -7.19 -4.39 17.53
N GLU A 543 -8.08 -4.73 16.60
CA GLU A 543 -9.08 -3.78 16.10
C GLU A 543 -10.09 -3.41 17.18
N THR A 544 -10.50 -4.39 18.00
CA THR A 544 -11.37 -4.12 19.15
C THR A 544 -10.74 -3.13 20.13
N PHE A 545 -9.45 -3.28 20.46
CA PHE A 545 -8.74 -2.31 21.30
C PHE A 545 -8.73 -0.90 20.69
N ARG A 546 -8.49 -0.80 19.38
CA ARG A 546 -8.48 0.48 18.66
C ARG A 546 -9.84 1.16 18.73
N VAL A 547 -10.90 0.40 18.44
CA VAL A 547 -12.29 0.91 18.42
C VAL A 547 -12.73 1.29 19.83
N LEU A 548 -12.51 0.46 20.84
CA LEU A 548 -12.86 0.77 22.23
C LEU A 548 -12.05 1.95 22.77
N GLY A 549 -10.79 2.10 22.36
CA GLY A 549 -9.98 3.28 22.70
C GLY A 549 -10.61 4.56 22.12
N PHE A 550 -10.92 4.59 20.83
CA PHE A 550 -11.59 5.74 20.21
C PHE A 550 -12.96 6.01 20.83
N PHE A 551 -13.72 4.97 21.13
CA PHE A 551 -15.00 5.08 21.78
C PHE A 551 -14.89 5.65 23.20
N ALA A 552 -13.90 5.22 23.99
CA ALA A 552 -13.65 5.72 25.34
C ALA A 552 -13.21 7.19 25.36
N PHE A 553 -12.35 7.62 24.41
CA PHE A 553 -11.73 8.94 24.42
C PHE A 553 -12.44 9.99 23.57
N LEU A 554 -12.99 9.60 22.41
CA LEU A 554 -13.64 10.52 21.46
C LEU A 554 -15.16 10.41 21.46
N GLY A 555 -15.73 9.35 22.05
CA GLY A 555 -17.17 9.13 22.07
C GLY A 555 -17.78 8.84 20.69
N ASP A 556 -16.97 8.45 19.70
CA ASP A 556 -17.47 8.11 18.37
C ASP A 556 -18.15 6.73 18.37
N TYR A 557 -19.46 6.73 18.58
CA TYR A 557 -20.30 5.54 18.64
C TYR A 557 -21.16 5.32 17.41
N LYS A 558 -21.20 6.29 16.51
CA LYS A 558 -22.18 6.32 15.41
C LYS A 558 -22.00 5.11 14.50
N SER A 559 -20.75 4.76 14.20
CA SER A 559 -20.47 3.60 13.36
C SER A 559 -20.78 2.25 14.00
N VAL A 560 -20.74 2.15 15.32
CA VAL A 560 -21.15 0.91 16.02
C VAL A 560 -22.67 0.82 16.04
N LYS A 561 -23.35 1.96 16.16
CA LYS A 561 -24.81 2.01 16.25
C LYS A 561 -25.52 1.59 14.98
N ASP A 562 -25.03 2.05 13.83
CA ASP A 562 -25.73 1.83 12.57
C ASP A 562 -25.64 0.36 12.10
N GLU A 563 -24.62 -0.40 12.52
CA GLU A 563 -24.41 -1.80 12.10
C GLU A 563 -24.83 -2.83 13.17
N ALA A 564 -24.77 -2.48 14.47
CA ALA A 564 -25.12 -3.43 15.54
C ALA A 564 -26.64 -3.64 15.70
N TRP A 565 -27.45 -2.61 15.40
CA TRP A 565 -28.87 -2.57 15.78
C TRP A 565 -29.85 -3.27 14.82
N GLU A 566 -29.39 -4.07 13.86
CA GLU A 566 -30.29 -4.80 12.95
C GLU A 566 -30.89 -6.08 13.56
N ASP A 567 -30.42 -6.49 14.73
CA ASP A 567 -30.60 -7.85 15.24
C ASP A 567 -31.87 -8.13 16.06
N SER A 568 -32.00 -9.38 16.55
CA SER A 568 -33.07 -9.78 17.48
C SER A 568 -33.09 -8.92 18.76
N ALA A 569 -34.28 -8.74 19.36
CA ALA A 569 -34.47 -7.87 20.54
C ALA A 569 -33.55 -8.23 21.72
N PHE A 570 -33.27 -9.52 21.94
CA PHE A 570 -32.38 -10.00 23.00
C PHE A 570 -30.92 -9.62 22.75
N GLN A 571 -30.47 -9.70 21.49
CA GLN A 571 -29.12 -9.33 21.11
C GLN A 571 -28.92 -7.82 21.19
N ARG A 572 -29.89 -7.02 20.74
CA ARG A 572 -29.91 -5.57 20.95
C ARG A 572 -29.82 -5.20 22.43
N PHE A 573 -30.53 -5.91 23.30
CA PHE A 573 -30.46 -5.68 24.75
C PHE A 573 -29.06 -5.95 25.31
N LYS A 574 -28.44 -7.08 24.94
CA LYS A 574 -27.05 -7.39 25.35
C LYS A 574 -26.07 -6.32 24.88
N GLU A 575 -26.09 -5.98 23.59
CA GLU A 575 -25.18 -5.01 22.98
C GLU A 575 -25.34 -3.63 23.62
N THR A 576 -26.59 -3.18 23.79
CA THR A 576 -26.90 -1.91 24.48
C THR A 576 -26.38 -1.95 25.92
N THR A 577 -26.53 -3.07 26.63
CA THR A 577 -26.05 -3.22 28.01
C THR A 577 -24.53 -3.14 28.09
N TYR A 578 -23.80 -3.87 27.22
CA TYR A 578 -22.34 -3.84 27.20
C TYR A 578 -21.79 -2.46 26.85
N ILE A 579 -22.35 -1.81 25.82
CA ILE A 579 -21.96 -0.46 25.42
C ILE A 579 -22.26 0.52 26.54
N THR A 580 -23.44 0.45 27.17
CA THR A 580 -23.82 1.36 28.27
C THR A 580 -22.93 1.14 29.49
N LEU A 581 -22.60 -0.10 29.84
CA LEU A 581 -21.70 -0.41 30.95
C LEU A 581 -20.29 0.11 30.68
N PHE A 582 -19.79 -0.04 29.45
CA PHE A 582 -18.50 0.49 29.04
C PHE A 582 -18.48 2.02 29.13
N VAL A 583 -19.47 2.70 28.53
CA VAL A 583 -19.59 4.16 28.60
C VAL A 583 -19.67 4.60 30.06
N ALA A 584 -20.47 3.91 30.87
CA ALA A 584 -20.61 4.26 32.27
C ALA A 584 -19.26 4.17 32.99
N MET A 585 -18.51 3.09 32.79
CA MET A 585 -17.21 2.89 33.41
C MET A 585 -16.15 3.90 32.91
N TYR A 586 -16.04 4.13 31.61
CA TYR A 586 -14.97 4.96 31.05
C TYR A 586 -15.28 6.47 31.06
N MET A 587 -16.49 6.88 30.70
CA MET A 587 -16.82 8.31 30.72
C MET A 587 -17.05 8.80 32.16
N PHE A 588 -17.83 8.09 32.98
CA PHE A 588 -18.13 8.57 34.34
C PHE A 588 -17.06 8.20 35.36
N PHE A 589 -16.52 6.97 35.38
CA PHE A 589 -15.54 6.64 36.43
C PHE A 589 -14.12 7.08 36.06
N LEU A 590 -13.60 6.69 34.89
CA LEU A 590 -12.23 7.08 34.51
C LEU A 590 -12.09 8.60 34.38
N GLY A 591 -13.02 9.27 33.69
CA GLY A 591 -13.00 10.73 33.55
C GLY A 591 -12.95 11.47 34.89
N ASN A 592 -13.84 11.09 35.82
CA ASN A 592 -13.87 11.70 37.15
C ASN A 592 -12.66 11.32 38.01
N PHE A 593 -12.14 10.11 37.88
CA PHE A 593 -10.97 9.67 38.64
C PHE A 593 -9.69 10.39 38.20
N VAL A 594 -9.48 10.52 36.88
CA VAL A 594 -8.36 11.30 36.34
C VAL A 594 -8.48 12.77 36.74
N LEU A 595 -9.69 13.34 36.67
CA LEU A 595 -9.93 14.71 37.13
C LEU A 595 -9.62 14.86 38.63
N ALA A 596 -10.04 13.91 39.47
CA ALA A 596 -9.79 13.92 40.90
C ALA A 596 -8.29 13.89 41.22
N ILE A 597 -7.52 13.01 40.57
CA ILE A 597 -6.05 12.94 40.73
C ILE A 597 -5.41 14.28 40.36
N VAL A 598 -5.78 14.85 39.21
CA VAL A 598 -5.21 16.13 38.75
C VAL A 598 -5.58 17.27 39.71
N CYS A 599 -6.81 17.30 40.21
CA CYS A 599 -7.26 18.29 41.19
C CYS A 599 -6.52 18.16 42.53
N ASP A 600 -6.35 16.95 43.04
CA ASP A 600 -5.62 16.69 44.30
C ASP A 600 -4.15 17.11 44.18
N SER A 601 -3.52 16.73 43.07
CA SER A 601 -2.15 17.14 42.74
C SER A 601 -2.01 18.66 42.63
N MET A 602 -3.01 19.37 42.07
CA MET A 602 -3.02 20.84 42.05
C MET A 602 -3.09 21.43 43.47
N CYS A 603 -3.94 20.88 44.34
CA CYS A 603 -4.09 21.31 45.72
C CYS A 603 -2.83 21.05 46.56
N GLY A 604 -2.13 19.94 46.31
CA GLY A 604 -0.90 19.55 47.01
C GLY A 604 0.34 20.36 46.64
N THR A 605 0.32 21.10 45.52
CA THR A 605 1.45 21.96 45.15
C THR A 605 1.48 23.28 45.93
N PRO A 606 2.60 23.64 46.61
CA PRO A 606 2.66 24.85 47.43
C PRO A 606 2.46 26.10 46.57
N LYS A 607 1.45 26.92 46.94
CA LYS A 607 1.11 28.16 46.22
C LYS A 607 2.23 29.21 46.41
N PRO A 608 2.57 29.99 45.36
CA PRO A 608 3.63 30.99 45.42
C PRO A 608 3.33 32.20 46.32
N ASN A 609 2.13 32.31 46.90
CA ASN A 609 1.76 33.36 47.86
C ASN A 609 0.87 32.75 48.97
N PRO A 610 1.29 32.81 50.25
CA PRO A 610 0.48 32.33 51.37
C PRO A 610 -0.68 33.28 51.77
N ASP A 611 -0.71 34.52 51.26
CA ASP A 611 -1.62 35.56 51.76
C ASP A 611 -2.97 35.69 51.02
N VAL A 612 -3.25 34.85 50.02
CA VAL A 612 -4.55 34.86 49.33
C VAL A 612 -5.37 33.70 49.84
N GLY A 613 -6.40 34.04 50.64
CA GLY A 613 -7.33 33.13 51.28
C GLY A 613 -7.77 31.97 50.39
N SER A 614 -7.75 30.79 51.00
CA SER A 614 -8.14 29.51 50.44
C SER A 614 -9.57 29.52 49.91
N VAL A 615 -9.72 29.27 48.61
CA VAL A 615 -10.92 28.64 48.04
C VAL A 615 -10.51 27.23 47.59
N CYS A 616 -10.14 26.42 48.58
CA CYS A 616 -10.20 24.98 48.59
C CYS A 616 -10.67 24.61 49.99
#